data_AF-A0A382NIW6-F1
#
_entry.id   AF-A0A382NIW6-F1
#
_cell.length_a   1.000
_cell.length_b   1.000
_cell.length_c   1.000
_cell.angle_alpha   90.00
_cell.angle_beta   90.00
_cell.angle_gamma   90.00
#
_symmetry.space_group_name_H-M   'P 1'
#
loop_
_entity.id
_entity.type
_entity.pdbx_description
1 polymer ?
#
loop_
_entity_poly.entity_id
_entity_poly.type
_entity_poly.pdbx_seq_one_letter_code
_entity_poly.pdbx_strand_id
1 'polypeptide(L)'
;MEVDNRQSDKIIEQAQIYKVEFTVGSRNYIYIGLDTKCDPNYFGSSLVIYHYQKVFGNSLFQKEILEELSNISYTELCAVEQKYIRESKAYAQKNNYYSINYTGSNRRESGPKIDIPVLGEQIINEAKLIGLDLRMASQKLGIMKPTFPPPPFDKASGGGMHIETNYGLRRIGFSFFRERGADHNIGLATAILRDLEFDDDSITTIGPDDLSDYQYVLAIHNSRDPKHLADLFKRLVDMVVQHPKQFINMT
;
A
#
# COMPACT_ATOMS: atom_id res chain seq x y z
N MET A 1 1.16 22.46 20.61
CA MET A 1 -0.12 22.55 19.87
C MET A 1 -0.48 21.14 19.50
N GLU A 2 -1.37 20.53 20.28
CA GLU A 2 -1.87 19.18 20.05
C GLU A 2 -2.68 19.18 18.76
N VAL A 3 -2.30 18.31 17.83
CA VAL A 3 -3.09 18.05 16.63
C VAL A 3 -4.26 17.21 17.09
N ASP A 4 -5.41 17.85 17.03
CA ASP A 4 -6.68 17.40 17.53
C ASP A 4 -7.23 16.23 16.71
N ASN A 5 -7.03 15.01 17.21
CA ASN A 5 -7.50 13.75 16.61
C ASN A 5 -9.00 13.49 16.90
N ARG A 6 -9.84 14.53 16.92
CA ARG A 6 -11.24 14.51 17.40
C ARG A 6 -12.28 13.97 16.39
N GLN A 7 -11.88 13.23 15.35
CA GLN A 7 -12.81 12.72 14.33
C GLN A 7 -13.19 11.24 14.50
N SER A 8 -12.39 10.44 15.22
CA SER A 8 -12.59 9.00 15.40
C SER A 8 -13.79 8.64 16.29
N ASP A 9 -14.12 9.50 17.26
CA ASP A 9 -15.13 9.21 18.30
C ASP A 9 -16.50 9.84 18.01
N LYS A 10 -16.66 10.45 16.84
CA LYS A 10 -17.92 11.09 16.48
C LYS A 10 -18.96 10.01 16.12
N ILE A 11 -20.03 9.95 16.92
CA ILE A 11 -21.22 9.17 16.59
C ILE A 11 -21.99 9.88 15.48
N ILE A 12 -22.34 9.11 14.46
CA ILE A 12 -23.12 9.54 13.30
C ILE A 12 -24.52 8.95 13.47
N GLU A 13 -25.51 9.83 13.59
CA GLU A 13 -26.90 9.44 13.82
C GLU A 13 -27.46 8.60 12.66
N GLN A 14 -27.11 8.97 11.42
CA GLN A 14 -27.50 8.25 10.22
C GLN A 14 -26.40 8.31 9.15
N ALA A 15 -26.11 7.17 8.55
CA ALA A 15 -25.19 7.05 7.42
C ALA A 15 -25.68 5.99 6.44
N GLN A 16 -25.24 6.11 5.19
CA GLN A 16 -25.49 5.12 4.15
C GLN A 16 -24.18 4.65 3.55
N ILE A 17 -24.08 3.35 3.29
CA ILE A 17 -23.14 2.82 2.30
C ILE A 17 -23.90 2.72 0.98
N TYR A 18 -23.30 3.24 -0.08
CA TYR A 18 -23.92 3.25 -1.40
C TYR A 18 -22.95 2.77 -2.48
N LYS A 19 -23.52 2.33 -3.58
CA LYS A 19 -22.85 1.99 -4.83
C LYS A 19 -23.27 2.97 -5.91
N VAL A 20 -22.34 3.39 -6.74
CA VAL A 20 -22.58 4.13 -7.97
C VAL A 20 -22.04 3.33 -9.14
N GLU A 21 -22.91 3.05 -10.11
CA GLU A 21 -22.55 2.46 -11.39
C GLU A 21 -22.76 3.46 -12.52
N PHE A 22 -21.86 3.45 -13.50
CA PHE A 22 -21.99 4.26 -14.71
C PHE A 22 -21.15 3.71 -15.86
N THR A 23 -21.50 4.06 -17.09
CA THR A 23 -20.82 3.60 -18.30
C THR A 23 -20.39 4.78 -19.15
N VAL A 24 -19.13 4.80 -19.58
CA VAL A 24 -18.63 5.77 -20.57
C VAL A 24 -17.88 5.05 -21.68
N GLY A 25 -18.31 5.29 -22.92
CA GLY A 25 -17.83 4.55 -24.08
C GLY A 25 -18.12 3.06 -23.91
N SER A 26 -17.07 2.23 -23.97
CA SER A 26 -17.15 0.78 -23.80
C SER A 26 -16.78 0.30 -22.39
N ARG A 27 -16.67 1.21 -21.40
CA ARG A 27 -16.19 0.88 -20.06
C ARG A 27 -17.29 1.10 -19.02
N ASN A 28 -17.48 0.09 -18.18
CA ASN A 28 -18.36 0.12 -17.03
C ASN A 28 -17.56 0.42 -15.77
N TYR A 29 -18.06 1.32 -14.93
CA TYR A 29 -17.41 1.78 -13.72
C TYR A 29 -18.28 1.50 -12.51
N ILE A 30 -17.63 1.22 -11.38
CA ILE A 30 -18.30 1.00 -10.09
C ILE A 30 -17.55 1.77 -8.99
N TYR A 31 -18.29 2.39 -8.09
CA TYR A 31 -17.79 3.12 -6.94
C TYR A 31 -18.64 2.81 -5.70
N ILE A 32 -18.00 2.48 -4.60
CA ILE A 32 -18.59 2.41 -3.27
C ILE A 32 -18.27 3.68 -2.49
N GLY A 33 -19.22 4.20 -1.73
CA GLY A 33 -18.91 5.29 -0.81
C GLY A 33 -19.77 5.24 0.43
N LEU A 34 -19.35 5.96 1.45
CA LEU A 34 -20.17 6.32 2.60
C LEU A 34 -20.75 7.74 2.45
N ASP A 35 -21.95 7.95 2.97
CA ASP A 35 -22.63 9.24 3.02
C ASP A 35 -23.27 9.45 4.39
N THR A 36 -22.72 10.38 5.17
CA THR A 36 -23.21 10.71 6.52
C THR A 36 -24.33 11.76 6.49
N LYS A 37 -24.74 12.23 5.31
CA LYS A 37 -25.84 13.19 5.10
C LYS A 37 -27.04 12.53 4.42
N CYS A 38 -26.87 11.30 3.92
CA CYS A 38 -27.88 10.56 3.18
C CYS A 38 -28.46 11.37 2.00
N ASP A 39 -27.61 12.10 1.28
CA ASP A 39 -28.03 12.97 0.18
C ASP A 39 -28.29 12.13 -1.08
N PRO A 40 -29.53 12.10 -1.61
CA PRO A 40 -29.85 11.34 -2.81
C PRO A 40 -29.10 11.81 -4.06
N ASN A 41 -28.58 13.06 -4.07
CA ASN A 41 -27.86 13.65 -5.19
C ASN A 41 -26.33 13.60 -5.03
N TYR A 42 -25.83 13.00 -3.94
CA TYR A 42 -24.40 12.83 -3.71
C TYR A 42 -23.90 11.49 -4.26
N PHE A 43 -22.97 11.54 -5.22
CA PHE A 43 -22.43 10.35 -5.91
C PHE A 43 -21.00 9.98 -5.49
N GLY A 44 -20.36 10.79 -4.65
CA GLY A 44 -19.01 10.53 -4.15
C GLY A 44 -18.05 11.71 -4.20
N SER A 45 -17.02 11.64 -3.35
CA SER A 45 -15.94 12.63 -3.25
C SER A 45 -14.79 12.37 -4.22
N SER A 46 -14.85 11.26 -4.96
CA SER A 46 -13.84 10.89 -5.96
C SER A 46 -13.72 11.96 -7.05
N LEU A 47 -12.48 12.34 -7.40
CA LEU A 47 -12.22 13.26 -8.50
C LEU A 47 -12.77 12.75 -9.84
N VAL A 48 -12.85 11.42 -10.01
CA VAL A 48 -13.49 10.82 -11.19
C VAL A 48 -14.98 11.12 -11.19
N ILE A 49 -15.69 10.84 -10.08
CA ILE A 49 -17.11 11.17 -9.98
C ILE A 49 -17.34 12.65 -10.27
N TYR A 50 -16.56 13.54 -9.64
CA TYR A 50 -16.63 14.98 -9.89
C TYR A 50 -16.46 15.36 -11.36
N HIS A 51 -15.44 14.82 -12.02
CA HIS A 51 -15.13 15.14 -13.41
C HIS A 51 -16.22 14.64 -14.36
N TYR A 52 -16.66 13.39 -14.21
CA TYR A 52 -17.69 12.82 -15.06
C TYR A 52 -19.04 13.51 -14.83
N GLN A 53 -19.35 13.91 -13.60
CA GLN A 53 -20.53 14.72 -13.30
C GLN A 53 -20.50 16.08 -14.01
N LYS A 54 -19.34 16.73 -14.09
CA LYS A 54 -19.19 18.01 -14.80
C LYS A 54 -19.38 17.89 -16.30
N VAL A 55 -18.96 16.77 -16.90
CA VAL A 55 -19.01 16.58 -18.36
C VAL A 55 -20.36 16.03 -18.82
N PHE A 56 -20.90 15.04 -18.11
CA PHE A 56 -22.07 14.28 -18.55
C PHE A 56 -23.34 14.54 -17.71
N GLY A 57 -23.21 15.28 -16.60
CA GLY A 57 -24.32 15.55 -15.68
C GLY A 57 -24.64 14.37 -14.76
N ASN A 58 -25.65 14.57 -13.90
CA ASN A 58 -26.02 13.59 -12.87
C ASN A 58 -26.70 12.33 -13.43
N SER A 59 -27.37 12.44 -14.59
CA SER A 59 -28.11 11.32 -15.21
C SER A 59 -27.22 10.15 -15.65
N LEU A 60 -25.90 10.36 -15.69
CA LEU A 60 -24.93 9.30 -15.96
C LEU A 60 -24.86 8.26 -14.83
N PHE A 61 -25.12 8.67 -13.58
CA PHE A 61 -24.86 7.86 -12.41
C PHE A 61 -26.11 7.14 -11.92
N GLN A 62 -25.95 5.85 -11.63
CA GLN A 62 -26.96 5.03 -10.97
C GLN A 62 -26.51 4.76 -9.53
N LYS A 63 -27.13 5.44 -8.55
CA LYS A 63 -26.87 5.25 -7.12
C LYS A 63 -27.81 4.19 -6.54
N GLU A 64 -27.26 3.22 -5.84
CA GLU A 64 -27.95 2.18 -5.08
C GLU A 64 -27.50 2.25 -3.62
N ILE A 65 -28.43 2.25 -2.68
CA ILE A 65 -28.11 2.15 -1.25
C ILE A 65 -27.89 0.68 -0.90
N LEU A 66 -26.72 0.36 -0.39
CA LEU A 66 -26.34 -1.00 0.00
C LEU A 66 -26.67 -1.30 1.46
N GLU A 67 -26.47 -0.32 2.34
CA GLU A 67 -26.72 -0.46 3.76
C GLU A 67 -27.06 0.89 4.40
N GLU A 68 -28.08 0.92 5.26
CA GLU A 68 -28.44 2.06 6.10
C GLU A 68 -28.00 1.79 7.54
N LEU A 69 -27.28 2.74 8.12
CA LEU A 69 -26.65 2.61 9.43
C LEU A 69 -27.11 3.76 10.31
N SER A 70 -27.31 3.49 11.61
CA SER A 70 -27.67 4.51 12.60
C SER A 70 -26.84 4.38 13.86
N ASN A 71 -26.58 5.51 14.51
CA ASN A 71 -25.80 5.60 15.75
C ASN A 71 -24.46 4.85 15.69
N ILE A 72 -23.70 5.07 14.61
CA ILE A 72 -22.43 4.37 14.34
C ILE A 72 -21.26 5.32 14.52
N SER A 73 -20.12 4.86 15.05
CA SER A 73 -18.90 5.67 15.04
C SER A 73 -18.35 5.81 13.61
N TYR A 74 -17.63 6.91 13.35
CA TYR A 74 -16.98 7.07 12.03
C TYR A 74 -16.01 5.93 11.72
N THR A 75 -15.30 5.41 12.72
CA THR A 75 -14.37 4.28 12.57
C THR A 75 -15.09 3.00 12.13
N GLU A 76 -16.21 2.66 12.78
CA GLU A 76 -17.03 1.51 12.40
C GLU A 76 -17.64 1.69 11.01
N LEU A 77 -18.12 2.90 10.69
CA LEU A 77 -18.65 3.23 9.37
C LEU A 77 -17.61 3.00 8.27
N CYS A 78 -16.37 3.46 8.47
CA CYS A 78 -15.27 3.19 7.55
C CYS A 78 -14.96 1.70 7.42
N ALA A 79 -15.02 0.93 8.52
CA ALA A 79 -14.83 -0.52 8.45
C ALA A 79 -15.91 -1.23 7.60
N VAL A 80 -17.16 -0.80 7.72
CA VAL A 80 -18.26 -1.29 6.87
C VAL A 80 -18.03 -0.89 5.40
N GLU A 81 -17.66 0.36 5.12
CA GLU A 81 -17.31 0.80 3.76
C GLU A 81 -16.20 -0.07 3.14
N GLN A 82 -15.13 -0.34 3.90
CA GLN A 82 -14.02 -1.18 3.43
C GLN A 82 -14.43 -2.63 3.15
N LYS A 83 -15.42 -3.17 3.86
CA LYS A 83 -16.01 -4.48 3.52
C LYS A 83 -16.64 -4.45 2.12
N TYR A 84 -17.53 -3.49 1.86
CA TYR A 84 -18.18 -3.36 0.55
C TYR A 84 -17.22 -3.01 -0.59
N ILE A 85 -16.18 -2.21 -0.33
CA ILE A 85 -15.12 -1.94 -1.31
C ILE A 85 -14.44 -3.25 -1.74
N ARG A 86 -14.10 -4.14 -0.79
CA ARG A 86 -13.46 -5.43 -1.10
C ARG A 86 -14.38 -6.33 -1.92
N GLU A 87 -15.65 -6.44 -1.53
CA GLU A 87 -16.65 -7.23 -2.24
C GLU A 87 -16.90 -6.68 -3.67
N SER A 88 -17.02 -5.36 -3.80
CA SER A 88 -17.19 -4.66 -5.09
C SER A 88 -16.00 -4.88 -6.02
N LYS A 89 -14.77 -4.86 -5.51
CA LYS A 89 -13.58 -5.14 -6.32
C LYS A 89 -13.57 -6.58 -6.86
N ALA A 90 -13.91 -7.56 -6.02
CA ALA A 90 -14.03 -8.96 -6.46
C ALA A 90 -15.12 -9.12 -7.53
N TYR A 91 -16.26 -8.47 -7.34
CA TYR A 91 -17.33 -8.40 -8.34
C TYR A 91 -16.85 -7.75 -9.64
N ALA A 92 -16.14 -6.63 -9.56
CA ALA A 92 -15.69 -5.87 -10.72
C ALA A 92 -14.73 -6.68 -11.61
N GLN A 93 -13.79 -7.41 -11.00
CA GLN A 93 -12.87 -8.29 -11.71
C GLN A 93 -13.61 -9.40 -12.47
N LYS A 94 -14.63 -10.01 -11.86
CA LYS A 94 -15.41 -11.08 -12.47
C LYS A 94 -16.30 -10.59 -13.63
N ASN A 95 -16.80 -9.36 -13.55
CA ASN A 95 -17.82 -8.84 -14.45
C ASN A 95 -17.31 -7.75 -15.42
N ASN A 96 -15.99 -7.57 -15.52
CA ASN A 96 -15.35 -6.57 -16.39
C ASN A 96 -15.80 -5.11 -16.11
N TYR A 97 -15.90 -4.76 -14.82
CA TYR A 97 -16.08 -3.38 -14.37
C TYR A 97 -14.75 -2.80 -13.88
N TYR A 98 -14.62 -1.49 -13.98
CA TYR A 98 -13.52 -0.72 -13.40
C TYR A 98 -13.97 -0.14 -12.06
N SER A 99 -13.44 -0.69 -10.96
CA SER A 99 -13.64 -0.08 -9.64
C SER A 99 -12.83 1.21 -9.54
N ILE A 100 -13.51 2.32 -9.25
CA ILE A 100 -12.89 3.62 -8.97
C ILE A 100 -12.82 3.90 -7.47
N ASN A 101 -13.03 2.88 -6.64
CA ASN A 101 -12.69 2.91 -5.22
C ASN A 101 -11.18 2.95 -5.07
N TYR A 102 -10.70 4.17 -4.89
CA TYR A 102 -9.32 4.45 -4.61
C TYR A 102 -8.97 3.96 -3.20
N THR A 103 -8.44 2.74 -3.09
CA THR A 103 -7.52 2.42 -1.99
C THR A 103 -6.12 2.84 -2.45
N GLY A 104 -5.27 3.35 -1.56
CA GLY A 104 -3.89 3.72 -1.89
C GLY A 104 -3.13 2.61 -2.63
N SER A 105 -3.53 1.35 -2.42
CA SER A 105 -3.02 0.16 -3.09
C SER A 105 -3.22 0.14 -4.63
N ASN A 106 -4.38 0.56 -5.16
CA ASN A 106 -4.68 0.47 -6.60
C ASN A 106 -3.85 1.44 -7.47
N ARG A 107 -3.39 2.55 -6.90
CA ARG A 107 -2.54 3.54 -7.58
C ARG A 107 -1.07 3.15 -7.55
N ARG A 108 -0.65 2.26 -6.64
CA ARG A 108 0.77 1.96 -6.42
C ARG A 108 1.35 0.89 -7.35
N GLU A 109 0.49 0.03 -7.91
CA GLU A 109 0.93 -1.05 -8.81
C GLU A 109 0.66 -0.78 -10.30
N SER A 110 -0.28 0.12 -10.61
CA SER A 110 -0.75 0.41 -11.98
C SER A 110 0.05 1.48 -12.74
N GLY A 111 1.16 1.98 -12.17
CA GLY A 111 2.03 2.95 -12.85
C GLY A 111 2.65 2.40 -14.15
N PRO A 112 3.10 3.25 -15.09
CA PRO A 112 3.73 2.81 -16.35
C PRO A 112 4.82 1.77 -16.12
N LYS A 113 5.11 0.92 -17.10
CA LYS A 113 6.17 -0.10 -16.98
C LYS A 113 7.49 0.57 -16.55
N ILE A 114 8.14 -0.01 -15.54
CA ILE A 114 9.46 0.44 -15.08
C ILE A 114 10.51 -0.28 -15.92
N ASP A 115 11.46 0.47 -16.47
CA ASP A 115 12.68 -0.08 -17.05
C ASP A 115 13.64 -0.40 -15.89
N ILE A 116 13.60 -1.65 -15.42
CA ILE A 116 14.34 -2.09 -14.22
C ILE A 116 15.85 -1.93 -14.40
N PRO A 117 16.48 -2.34 -15.52
CA PRO A 117 17.90 -2.09 -15.75
C PRO A 117 18.29 -0.61 -15.60
N VAL A 118 17.56 0.29 -16.27
CA VAL A 118 17.90 1.72 -16.27
C VAL A 118 17.66 2.36 -14.91
N LEU A 119 16.47 2.17 -14.34
CA LEU A 119 16.14 2.77 -13.04
C LEU A 119 17.01 2.16 -11.93
N GLY A 120 17.27 0.85 -11.98
CA GLY A 120 18.11 0.16 -11.01
C GLY A 120 19.53 0.71 -10.97
N GLU A 121 20.14 0.97 -12.12
CA GLU A 121 21.47 1.59 -12.22
C GLU A 121 21.48 3.01 -11.65
N GLN A 122 20.46 3.81 -11.95
CA GLN A 122 20.33 5.17 -11.41
C GLN A 122 20.23 5.17 -9.89
N ILE A 123 19.42 4.28 -9.30
CA ILE A 123 19.28 4.17 -7.83
C ILE A 123 20.62 3.77 -7.20
N ILE A 124 21.35 2.82 -7.79
CA ILE A 124 22.67 2.40 -7.29
C ILE A 124 23.65 3.57 -7.29
N ASN A 125 23.64 4.39 -8.35
CA ASN A 125 24.52 5.55 -8.43
C ASN A 125 24.17 6.61 -7.37
N GLU A 126 22.89 6.92 -7.17
CA GLU A 126 22.45 7.84 -6.10
C GLU A 126 22.77 7.30 -4.70
N ALA A 127 22.58 6.00 -4.47
CA ALA A 127 22.90 5.36 -3.19
C ALA A 127 24.38 5.48 -2.83
N LYS A 128 25.28 5.34 -3.81
CA LYS A 128 26.73 5.54 -3.60
C LYS A 128 27.05 6.95 -3.11
N LEU A 129 26.35 7.97 -3.62
CA LEU A 129 26.57 9.37 -3.20
C LEU A 129 26.24 9.60 -1.72
N ILE A 130 25.33 8.79 -1.15
CA ILE A 130 24.93 8.85 0.26
C ILE A 130 25.60 7.75 1.12
N GLY A 131 26.67 7.13 0.61
CA GLY A 131 27.46 6.14 1.34
C GLY A 131 26.80 4.77 1.49
N LEU A 132 25.86 4.43 0.60
CA LEU A 132 25.17 3.15 0.59
C LEU A 132 25.48 2.35 -0.69
N ASP A 133 26.10 1.18 -0.53
CA ASP A 133 26.32 0.26 -1.64
C ASP A 133 25.12 -0.66 -1.83
N LEU A 134 24.42 -0.48 -2.97
CA LEU A 134 23.32 -1.34 -3.40
C LEU A 134 23.74 -2.23 -4.57
N ARG A 135 23.07 -3.37 -4.73
CA ARG A 135 23.21 -4.27 -5.87
C ARG A 135 21.88 -4.79 -6.37
N MET A 136 21.78 -5.03 -7.67
CA MET A 136 20.67 -5.79 -8.26
C MET A 136 20.84 -7.28 -7.95
N ALA A 137 19.97 -7.83 -7.12
CA ALA A 137 19.90 -9.27 -6.84
C ALA A 137 19.08 -10.02 -7.90
N SER A 138 18.08 -9.38 -8.51
CA SER A 138 17.35 -9.93 -9.66
C SER A 138 16.84 -8.82 -10.56
N GLN A 139 17.31 -8.77 -11.81
CA GLN A 139 16.77 -7.84 -12.81
C GLN A 139 15.36 -8.23 -13.25
N LYS A 140 15.08 -9.54 -13.38
CA LYS A 140 13.76 -10.06 -13.80
C LYS A 140 12.66 -9.68 -12.81
N LEU A 141 12.94 -9.80 -11.52
CA LEU A 141 11.97 -9.53 -10.45
C LEU A 141 12.09 -8.11 -9.89
N GLY A 142 13.10 -7.35 -10.32
CA GLY A 142 13.40 -6.03 -9.76
C GLY A 142 13.67 -6.09 -8.26
N ILE A 143 14.58 -6.98 -7.87
CA ILE A 143 15.04 -7.12 -6.48
C ILE A 143 16.40 -6.45 -6.36
N MET A 144 16.47 -5.44 -5.52
CA MET A 144 17.68 -4.71 -5.14
C MET A 144 17.91 -4.89 -3.64
N LYS A 145 19.16 -5.01 -3.21
CA LYS A 145 19.54 -5.17 -1.80
C LYS A 145 20.79 -4.36 -1.48
N PRO A 146 21.04 -4.00 -0.21
CA PRO A 146 22.37 -3.60 0.24
C PRO A 146 23.40 -4.69 -0.08
N THR A 147 24.57 -4.28 -0.56
CA THR A 147 25.71 -5.18 -0.77
C THR A 147 26.27 -5.65 0.56
N PHE A 148 26.33 -4.74 1.54
CA PHE A 148 26.80 -4.98 2.90
C PHE A 148 25.71 -4.56 3.89
N PRO A 149 24.64 -5.38 4.05
CA PRO A 149 23.61 -5.06 5.04
C PRO A 149 24.18 -5.13 6.47
N PRO A 150 23.63 -4.36 7.42
CA PRO A 150 24.05 -4.40 8.82
C PRO A 150 23.54 -5.66 9.52
N PRO A 151 24.16 -6.10 10.63
CA PRO A 151 23.58 -7.12 11.49
C PRO A 151 22.17 -6.72 11.99
N PRO A 152 21.22 -7.67 12.10
CA PRO A 152 21.38 -9.11 11.86
C PRO A 152 21.09 -9.55 10.40
N PHE A 153 20.99 -8.61 9.46
CA PHE A 153 20.71 -8.89 8.04
C PHE A 153 21.95 -9.30 7.23
N ASP A 154 23.12 -9.27 7.85
CA ASP A 154 24.37 -9.68 7.26
C ASP A 154 24.54 -11.21 7.28
N LYS A 155 25.42 -11.70 6.40
CA LYS A 155 25.68 -13.14 6.29
C LYS A 155 26.31 -13.72 7.56
N ALA A 156 27.10 -12.93 8.30
CA ALA A 156 27.77 -13.43 9.50
C ALA A 156 26.78 -13.66 10.66
N SER A 157 25.64 -12.96 10.66
CA SER A 157 24.52 -13.23 11.57
C SER A 157 23.68 -14.46 11.17
N GLY A 158 24.17 -15.35 10.30
CA GLY A 158 23.47 -16.57 9.92
C GLY A 158 22.49 -16.43 8.75
N GLY A 159 22.34 -15.22 8.19
CA GLY A 159 21.53 -14.97 6.99
C GLY A 159 20.04 -15.24 7.16
N GLY A 160 19.30 -15.12 6.04
CA GLY A 160 17.86 -15.34 6.02
C GLY A 160 17.03 -14.11 6.38
N MET A 161 17.62 -12.93 6.51
CA MET A 161 16.88 -11.66 6.64
C MET A 161 17.43 -10.68 5.61
N HIS A 162 16.56 -9.99 4.88
CA HIS A 162 16.98 -9.03 3.86
C HIS A 162 16.22 -7.71 3.95
N ILE A 163 16.93 -6.62 3.66
CA ILE A 163 16.33 -5.32 3.30
C ILE A 163 16.35 -5.27 1.78
N GLU A 164 15.19 -5.15 1.14
CA GLU A 164 15.12 -5.31 -0.31
C GLU A 164 13.94 -4.62 -0.97
N THR A 165 14.06 -4.43 -2.28
CA THR A 165 12.91 -4.22 -3.16
C THR A 165 12.39 -5.53 -3.76
N ASN A 166 11.15 -5.51 -4.23
CA ASN A 166 10.55 -6.61 -4.97
C ASN A 166 9.46 -6.06 -5.95
N TYR A 167 8.87 -6.96 -6.74
CA TYR A 167 7.80 -6.63 -7.71
C TYR A 167 8.19 -5.52 -8.70
N GLY A 168 9.39 -5.64 -9.28
CA GLY A 168 9.86 -4.69 -10.28
C GLY A 168 10.26 -3.34 -9.69
N LEU A 169 10.92 -3.34 -8.52
CA LEU A 169 11.29 -2.14 -7.76
C LEU A 169 10.09 -1.33 -7.24
N ARG A 170 8.88 -1.90 -7.12
CA ARG A 170 7.67 -1.18 -6.69
C ARG A 170 7.35 -1.31 -5.22
N ARG A 171 7.94 -2.32 -4.58
CA ARG A 171 7.77 -2.58 -3.17
C ARG A 171 9.14 -2.60 -2.52
N ILE A 172 9.23 -2.12 -1.29
CA ILE A 172 10.47 -2.06 -0.52
C ILE A 172 10.18 -2.32 0.95
N GLY A 173 11.13 -2.96 1.64
CA GLY A 173 11.01 -3.26 3.06
C GLY A 173 11.87 -4.44 3.42
N PHE A 174 11.27 -5.42 4.09
CA PHE A 174 11.97 -6.53 4.70
C PHE A 174 11.48 -7.88 4.16
N SER A 175 12.39 -8.85 4.08
CA SER A 175 12.05 -10.25 3.87
C SER A 175 12.75 -11.14 4.90
N PHE A 176 12.03 -12.15 5.38
CA PHE A 176 12.48 -13.06 6.42
C PHE A 176 12.30 -14.49 5.95
N PHE A 177 13.36 -15.28 6.00
CA PHE A 177 13.26 -16.73 5.88
C PHE A 177 12.32 -17.23 6.99
N ARG A 178 11.52 -18.25 6.71
CA ARG A 178 10.39 -18.67 7.56
C ARG A 178 10.76 -18.84 9.03
N GLU A 179 11.93 -19.42 9.30
CA GLU A 179 12.45 -19.64 10.66
C GLU A 179 12.86 -18.34 11.37
N ARG A 180 13.13 -17.27 10.61
CA ARG A 180 13.45 -15.91 11.08
C ARG A 180 12.24 -14.98 11.06
N GLY A 181 11.13 -15.36 10.44
CA GLY A 181 9.91 -14.56 10.29
C GLY A 181 8.96 -14.65 11.47
N ALA A 182 9.49 -14.46 12.68
CA ALA A 182 8.71 -14.37 13.90
C ALA A 182 7.66 -13.26 13.84
N ASP A 183 6.53 -13.42 14.54
CA ASP A 183 5.55 -12.34 14.74
C ASP A 183 6.21 -11.04 15.24
N HIS A 184 7.22 -11.19 16.11
CA HIS A 184 8.04 -10.07 16.59
C HIS A 184 8.78 -9.33 15.46
N ASN A 185 9.49 -10.04 14.59
CA ASN A 185 10.26 -9.44 13.49
C ASN A 185 9.32 -8.82 12.43
N ILE A 186 8.19 -9.47 12.17
CA ILE A 186 7.15 -8.96 11.27
C ILE A 186 6.52 -7.68 11.84
N GLY A 187 6.18 -7.68 13.12
CA GLY A 187 5.62 -6.52 13.82
C GLY A 187 6.59 -5.33 13.84
N LEU A 188 7.87 -5.58 14.13
CA LEU A 188 8.91 -4.56 14.10
C LEU A 188 9.13 -4.00 12.69
N ALA A 189 9.22 -4.86 11.68
CA ALA A 189 9.34 -4.42 10.28
C ALA A 189 8.15 -3.54 9.85
N THR A 190 6.94 -3.89 10.28
CA THR A 190 5.73 -3.11 10.03
C THR A 190 5.79 -1.76 10.73
N ALA A 191 6.22 -1.71 11.99
CA ALA A 191 6.39 -0.46 12.74
C ALA A 191 7.43 0.46 12.09
N ILE A 192 8.57 -0.07 11.65
CA ILE A 192 9.58 0.72 10.92
C ILE A 192 9.00 1.33 9.64
N LEU A 193 8.21 0.58 8.88
CA LEU A 193 7.58 1.12 7.67
C LEU A 193 6.57 2.24 8.00
N ARG A 194 5.83 2.11 9.10
CA ARG A 194 4.94 3.19 9.59
C ARG A 194 5.72 4.44 10.00
N ASP A 195 6.85 4.28 10.69
CA ASP A 195 7.74 5.38 11.09
C ASP A 195 8.36 6.09 9.87
N LEU A 196 8.48 5.38 8.74
CA LEU A 196 8.86 5.94 7.45
C LEU A 196 7.68 6.53 6.65
N GLU A 197 6.55 6.74 7.31
CA GLU A 197 5.33 7.37 6.80
C GLU A 197 4.62 6.57 5.69
N PHE A 198 4.78 5.25 5.68
CA PHE A 198 3.93 4.40 4.84
C PHE A 198 2.57 4.17 5.50
N ASP A 199 1.50 4.42 4.73
CA ASP A 199 0.14 4.09 5.12
C ASP A 199 -0.04 2.57 5.33
N ASP A 200 -0.87 2.19 6.29
CA ASP A 200 -1.18 0.79 6.60
C ASP A 200 -1.73 0.02 5.38
N ASP A 201 -2.51 0.69 4.53
CA ASP A 201 -3.09 0.08 3.31
C ASP A 201 -2.05 -0.18 2.20
N SER A 202 -0.82 0.27 2.42
CA SER A 202 0.31 0.11 1.53
C SER A 202 1.34 -0.88 2.02
N ILE A 203 1.28 -1.29 3.29
CA ILE A 203 2.15 -2.30 3.86
C ILE A 203 1.50 -3.66 3.62
N THR A 204 2.22 -4.51 2.91
CA THR A 204 1.77 -5.86 2.58
C THR A 204 2.62 -6.87 3.32
N THR A 205 1.98 -7.65 4.19
CA THR A 205 2.53 -8.88 4.76
C THR A 205 2.14 -10.04 3.85
N ILE A 206 2.75 -10.11 2.67
CA ILE A 206 2.48 -11.18 1.70
C ILE A 206 3.66 -12.15 1.77
N GLY A 207 3.47 -13.34 2.36
CA GLY A 207 4.16 -14.50 1.81
C GLY A 207 3.43 -14.86 0.51
N PRO A 208 4.09 -15.16 -0.62
CA PRO A 208 3.37 -15.79 -1.73
C PRO A 208 2.66 -17.02 -1.15
N ASP A 209 1.34 -17.08 -1.30
CA ASP A 209 0.47 -18.10 -0.70
C ASP A 209 0.87 -19.52 -1.11
N ASP A 210 1.72 -19.67 -2.13
CA ASP A 210 2.32 -20.93 -2.55
C ASP A 210 3.85 -20.78 -2.70
N LEU A 211 4.60 -21.55 -1.89
CA LEU A 211 5.97 -22.04 -2.17
C LEU A 211 7.20 -21.14 -1.94
N SER A 212 7.15 -20.01 -1.22
CA SER A 212 8.42 -19.34 -0.83
C SER A 212 8.75 -19.54 0.64
N ASP A 213 9.97 -19.98 0.92
CA ASP A 213 10.52 -20.05 2.28
C ASP A 213 10.67 -18.67 2.95
N TYR A 214 10.18 -17.59 2.32
CA TYR A 214 10.28 -16.23 2.80
C TYR A 214 8.91 -15.59 3.06
N GLN A 215 8.81 -14.88 4.17
CA GLN A 215 7.74 -13.97 4.55
C GLN A 215 8.20 -12.54 4.25
N TYR A 216 7.36 -11.76 3.59
CA TYR A 216 7.69 -10.39 3.21
C TYR A 216 6.86 -9.39 4.00
N VAL A 217 7.50 -8.30 4.41
CA VAL A 217 6.86 -7.11 4.98
C VAL A 217 7.31 -5.94 4.13
N LEU A 218 6.55 -5.65 3.06
CA LEU A 218 6.94 -4.68 2.05
C LEU A 218 5.88 -3.59 1.92
N ALA A 219 6.32 -2.35 1.89
CA ALA A 219 5.47 -1.21 1.54
C ALA A 219 5.50 -0.99 0.03
N ILE A 220 4.32 -0.73 -0.56
CA ILE A 220 4.23 -0.35 -1.96
C ILE A 220 4.55 1.15 -2.08
N HIS A 221 5.37 1.54 -3.05
CA HIS A 221 5.69 2.93 -3.35
C HIS A 221 5.50 3.24 -4.84
N ASN A 222 5.34 4.52 -5.15
CA ASN A 222 5.15 5.02 -6.51
C ASN A 222 6.32 5.84 -7.06
N SER A 223 7.36 6.04 -6.24
CA SER A 223 8.49 6.85 -6.65
C SER A 223 9.24 6.22 -7.82
N ARG A 224 9.59 7.08 -8.77
CA ARG A 224 10.54 6.81 -9.87
C ARG A 224 11.80 7.65 -9.74
N ASP A 225 11.85 8.49 -8.71
CA ASP A 225 12.99 9.33 -8.43
C ASP A 225 14.09 8.43 -7.82
N PRO A 226 15.20 8.21 -8.53
CA PRO A 226 16.27 7.35 -8.05
C PRO A 226 16.85 7.82 -6.72
N LYS A 227 16.90 9.15 -6.50
CA LYS A 227 17.41 9.74 -5.27
C LYS A 227 16.51 9.43 -4.09
N HIS A 228 15.20 9.64 -4.26
CA HIS A 228 14.22 9.29 -3.23
C HIS A 228 14.27 7.79 -2.85
N LEU A 229 14.46 6.90 -3.83
CA LEU A 229 14.55 5.46 -3.58
C LEU A 229 15.86 5.07 -2.87
N ALA A 230 16.98 5.70 -3.23
CA ALA A 230 18.24 5.55 -2.53
C ALA A 230 18.13 6.02 -1.06
N ASP A 231 17.55 7.20 -0.84
CA ASP A 231 17.31 7.76 0.50
C ASP A 231 16.39 6.85 1.32
N LEU A 232 15.38 6.25 0.70
CA LEU A 232 14.49 5.31 1.38
C LEU A 232 15.21 4.02 1.81
N PHE A 233 16.06 3.45 0.95
CA PHE A 233 16.94 2.35 1.33
C PHE A 233 17.87 2.75 2.50
N LYS A 234 18.46 3.94 2.45
CA LYS A 234 19.34 4.45 3.50
C LYS A 234 18.61 4.56 4.84
N ARG A 235 17.40 5.12 4.85
CA ARG A 235 16.57 5.22 6.05
C ARG A 235 16.22 3.85 6.62
N LEU A 236 15.86 2.87 5.78
CA LEU A 236 15.62 1.50 6.23
C LEU A 236 16.85 0.88 6.88
N VAL A 237 18.02 1.03 6.25
CA VAL A 237 19.30 0.55 6.80
C VAL A 237 19.62 1.26 8.12
N ASP A 238 19.43 2.57 8.21
CA ASP A 238 19.71 3.35 9.40
C ASP A 238 18.81 2.97 10.58
N MET A 239 17.53 2.69 10.34
CA MET A 239 16.62 2.17 11.37
C MET A 239 17.13 0.84 11.94
N VAL A 240 17.65 -0.05 11.10
CA VAL A 240 18.26 -1.30 11.55
C VAL A 240 19.55 -1.05 12.34
N VAL A 241 20.42 -0.14 11.87
CA VAL A 241 21.68 0.20 12.55
C VAL A 241 21.45 0.86 13.91
N GLN A 242 20.41 1.68 14.05
CA GLN A 242 20.05 2.31 15.32
C GLN A 242 19.44 1.31 16.32
N HIS A 243 18.82 0.24 15.80
CA HIS A 243 18.10 -0.74 16.61
C HIS A 243 18.45 -2.22 16.32
N PRO A 244 19.74 -2.60 16.28
CA PRO A 244 20.17 -3.89 15.74
C PRO A 244 19.75 -5.07 16.63
N LYS A 245 19.52 -4.84 17.92
CA LYS A 245 19.08 -5.86 18.88
C LYS A 245 17.57 -6.08 18.89
N GLN A 246 16.80 -5.26 18.17
CA GLN A 246 15.35 -5.40 18.15
C GLN A 246 14.91 -6.51 17.18
N PHE A 247 15.65 -6.75 16.10
CA PHE A 247 15.43 -7.93 15.27
C PHE A 247 16.02 -9.17 15.94
N ILE A 248 15.18 -10.19 16.15
CA ILE A 248 15.57 -11.41 16.83
C ILE A 248 16.06 -12.42 15.81
N ASN A 249 17.26 -12.94 16.07
CA ASN A 249 17.84 -14.03 15.31
C ASN A 249 17.53 -15.35 16.03
N MET A 250 16.38 -15.98 15.73
CA MET A 250 16.02 -17.26 16.35
C MET A 250 16.90 -18.38 15.77
N THR A 251 17.95 -18.76 16.50
CA THR A 251 18.83 -19.89 16.19
C THR A 251 18.10 -21.22 16.14
#